data_AF-A0A3D0NNP0-F1
#
_entry.id   AF-A0A3D0NNP0-F1
#
_cell.length_a   1.000
_cell.length_b   1.000
_cell.length_c   1.000
_cell.angle_alpha   90.00
_cell.angle_beta   90.00
_cell.angle_gamma   90.00
#
_symmetry.space_group_name_H-M   'P 1'
#
loop_
_entity.id
_entity.type
_entity.pdbx_description
1 polymer ?
#
loop_
_entity_poly.entity_id
_entity_poly.type
_entity_poly.pdbx_seq_one_letter_code
_entity_poly.pdbx_strand_id
1 'polypeptide(L)'
;DNNYFNARYQGIPMGGYTAIIEKMLDGIEVLTETDYFEWIKTHADEVKKTVFTGQIDEFFGYRLGVLEYRSVRFETEVLDTDNYQGNAVVNYTER
;
A
#
# COMPACT_ATOMS: atom_id res chain seq x y z
N ASP A 1 -22.63 14.13 13.98
CA ASP A 1 -22.01 13.56 12.77
C ASP A 1 -20.56 13.25 13.09
N ASN A 2 -20.14 11.99 13.00
CA ASN A 2 -18.78 11.54 13.36
C ASN A 2 -17.83 11.54 12.15
N ASN A 3 -18.13 12.35 11.12
CA ASN A 3 -17.38 12.36 9.88
C ASN A 3 -16.15 13.27 10.00
N TYR A 4 -14.96 12.68 9.80
CA TYR A 4 -13.71 13.41 9.70
C TYR A 4 -13.55 14.10 8.32
N PHE A 5 -14.23 13.60 7.28
CA PHE A 5 -14.15 14.10 5.91
C PHE A 5 -15.48 14.66 5.40
N ASN A 6 -15.42 15.62 4.49
CA ASN A 6 -16.58 16.25 3.86
C ASN A 6 -16.99 15.60 2.53
N ALA A 7 -16.61 14.33 2.31
CA ALA A 7 -16.92 13.62 1.06
C ALA A 7 -18.36 13.11 1.03
N ARG A 8 -18.99 13.10 -0.15
CA ARG A 8 -20.37 12.59 -0.34
C ARG A 8 -20.52 11.11 0.00
N TYR A 9 -19.49 10.30 -0.27
CA TYR A 9 -19.48 8.87 -0.02
C TYR A 9 -18.28 8.51 0.85
N GLN A 10 -18.54 7.85 1.97
CA GLN A 10 -17.52 7.40 2.92
C GLN A 10 -17.94 6.05 3.49
N GLY A 11 -16.98 5.17 3.71
CA GLY A 11 -17.20 3.87 4.31
C GLY A 11 -15.93 3.03 4.36
N ILE A 12 -16.03 1.89 5.03
CA ILE A 12 -15.01 0.86 5.06
C ILE A 12 -15.61 -0.38 4.37
N PRO A 13 -14.85 -1.08 3.51
CA PRO A 13 -15.36 -2.27 2.85
C PRO A 13 -15.66 -3.37 3.87
N MET A 14 -16.88 -3.89 3.81
CA MET A 14 -17.26 -5.09 4.56
C MET A 14 -16.40 -6.27 4.07
N GLY A 15 -15.67 -6.90 4.99
CA GLY A 15 -14.71 -7.96 4.66
C GLY A 15 -13.27 -7.48 4.38
N GLY A 16 -12.99 -6.18 4.52
CA GLY A 16 -11.64 -5.63 4.40
C GLY A 16 -11.21 -5.29 2.97
N TYR A 17 -10.09 -4.58 2.83
CA TYR A 17 -9.60 -4.11 1.54
C TYR A 17 -9.02 -5.24 0.67
N THR A 18 -8.44 -6.28 1.28
CA THR A 18 -7.87 -7.44 0.55
C THR A 18 -8.90 -8.09 -0.36
N ALA A 19 -10.14 -8.30 0.11
CA ALA A 19 -11.20 -8.91 -0.67
C ALA A 19 -11.61 -8.08 -1.91
N ILE A 20 -11.38 -6.76 -1.91
CA ILE A 20 -11.60 -5.92 -3.10
C ILE A 20 -10.49 -6.19 -4.12
N ILE A 21 -9.24 -6.18 -3.66
CA ILE A 21 -8.06 -6.37 -4.52
C ILE A 21 -8.06 -7.77 -5.13
N GLU A 22 -8.41 -8.81 -4.37
CA GLU A 22 -8.56 -10.18 -4.87
C GLU A 22 -9.57 -10.25 -6.02
N LYS A 23 -10.72 -9.57 -5.91
CA LYS A 23 -11.72 -9.51 -6.98
C LYS A 23 -11.24 -8.73 -8.21
N MET A 24 -10.41 -7.70 -8.01
CA MET A 24 -9.82 -6.94 -9.13
C MET A 24 -8.77 -7.76 -9.88
N LEU A 25 -8.07 -8.65 -9.20
CA LEU A 25 -6.99 -9.49 -9.74
C LEU A 25 -7.45 -10.90 -10.13
N ASP A 26 -8.74 -11.21 -10.04
CA ASP A 26 -9.27 -12.53 -10.37
C ASP A 26 -9.01 -12.89 -11.84
N GLY A 27 -8.49 -14.10 -12.06
CA GLY A 27 -8.07 -14.58 -13.39
C GLY A 27 -6.80 -13.94 -13.95
N ILE A 28 -6.07 -13.14 -13.16
CA ILE A 28 -4.78 -12.54 -13.55
C ILE A 28 -3.65 -13.28 -12.81
N GLU A 29 -2.55 -13.56 -13.51
CA GLU A 29 -1.34 -14.09 -12.89
C GLU A 29 -0.69 -13.01 -11.99
N VAL A 30 -0.47 -13.35 -10.72
CA VAL A 30 0.11 -12.44 -9.72
C VAL A 30 1.34 -13.11 -9.11
N LEU A 31 2.49 -12.46 -9.26
CA LEU A 31 3.74 -12.86 -8.64
C LEU A 31 4.01 -11.98 -7.41
N THR A 32 3.93 -12.55 -6.21
CA THR A 32 4.29 -11.88 -4.96
C THR A 32 5.77 -12.09 -4.63
N GLU A 33 6.32 -11.31 -3.71
CA GLU A 33 7.73 -11.43 -3.27
C GLU A 33 8.75 -11.38 -4.43
N THR A 34 8.37 -10.72 -5.53
CA THR A 34 9.14 -10.67 -6.78
C THR A 34 9.55 -9.23 -7.06
N ASP A 35 10.85 -8.98 -7.06
CA ASP A 35 11.40 -7.69 -7.51
C ASP A 35 11.33 -7.59 -9.03
N TYR A 36 10.73 -6.51 -9.54
CA TYR A 36 10.56 -6.30 -10.98
C TYR A 36 11.89 -6.22 -11.73
N PHE A 37 12.90 -5.54 -11.17
CA PHE A 37 14.17 -5.31 -11.83
C PHE A 37 14.99 -6.59 -11.93
N GLU A 38 14.92 -7.48 -10.95
CA GLU A 38 15.52 -8.81 -11.04
C GLU A 38 14.76 -9.71 -12.01
N TRP A 39 13.43 -9.72 -11.95
CA TRP A 39 12.59 -10.60 -12.76
C TRP A 39 12.64 -10.27 -14.25
N ILE A 40 12.62 -8.97 -14.62
CA ILE A 40 12.58 -8.55 -16.03
C ILE A 40 13.89 -8.87 -16.77
N LYS A 41 15.02 -9.04 -16.08
CA LYS A 41 16.31 -9.40 -16.71
C LYS A 41 16.26 -10.71 -17.48
N THR A 42 15.41 -11.65 -17.06
CA THR A 42 15.28 -12.98 -17.68
C THR A 42 13.98 -13.16 -18.48
N HIS A 43 13.02 -12.24 -18.36
CA HIS A 43 11.70 -12.33 -19.00
C HIS A 43 11.38 -11.14 -19.91
N ALA A 44 12.37 -10.31 -20.27
CA ALA A 44 12.17 -9.13 -21.09
C ALA A 44 11.47 -9.42 -22.43
N ASP A 45 11.78 -10.57 -23.05
CA ASP A 45 11.20 -10.98 -24.34
C ASP A 45 9.70 -11.33 -24.25
N GLU A 46 9.19 -11.61 -23.06
CA GLU A 46 7.78 -11.95 -22.81
C GLU A 46 6.92 -10.69 -22.61
N VAL A 47 7.53 -9.57 -22.25
CA VAL A 47 6.85 -8.33 -21.88
C VAL A 47 6.81 -7.34 -23.04
N LYS A 48 5.63 -7.18 -23.64
CA LYS A 48 5.42 -6.22 -24.75
C LYS A 48 5.34 -4.77 -24.27
N LYS A 49 4.80 -4.54 -23.08
CA LYS A 49 4.55 -3.23 -22.47
C LYS A 49 4.56 -3.35 -20.96
N THR A 50 5.01 -2.29 -20.28
CA THR A 50 5.04 -2.21 -18.83
C THR A 50 4.23 -1.02 -18.34
N VAL A 51 3.36 -1.26 -17.36
CA VAL A 51 2.78 -0.21 -16.50
C VAL A 51 3.47 -0.33 -15.15
N PHE A 52 4.38 0.60 -14.85
CA PHE A 52 5.20 0.55 -13.63
C PHE A 52 4.66 1.52 -12.58
N THR A 53 4.38 1.01 -11.38
CA THR A 53 3.83 1.80 -10.25
C THR A 53 4.77 1.83 -9.04
N GLY A 54 6.02 1.42 -9.22
CA GLY A 54 7.09 1.55 -8.21
C GLY A 54 7.74 2.93 -8.20
N GLN A 55 8.92 3.03 -7.60
CA GLN A 55 9.67 4.29 -7.48
C GLN A 55 10.27 4.70 -8.84
N ILE A 56 9.93 5.89 -9.33
CA ILE A 56 10.36 6.34 -10.67
C ILE A 56 11.85 6.70 -10.72
N ASP A 57 12.40 7.23 -9.63
CA ASP A 57 13.83 7.50 -9.48
C ASP A 57 14.64 6.20 -9.48
N GLU A 58 14.18 5.17 -8.77
CA GLU A 58 14.76 3.82 -8.84
C GLU A 58 14.71 3.24 -10.25
N PHE A 59 13.57 3.39 -10.94
CA PHE A 59 13.41 2.91 -12.32
C PHE A 59 14.49 3.45 -13.27
N PHE A 60 14.93 4.68 -13.05
CA PHE A 60 16.01 5.31 -13.82
C PHE A 60 17.39 5.20 -13.14
N GLY A 61 17.54 4.28 -12.17
CA GLY A 61 18.79 4.01 -11.47
C GLY A 61 19.31 5.18 -10.63
N TYR A 62 18.39 5.98 -10.06
CA TYR A 62 18.69 7.16 -9.24
C TYR A 62 19.63 8.17 -9.93
N ARG A 63 19.65 8.19 -11.27
CA ARG A 63 20.61 8.98 -12.08
C ARG A 63 20.58 10.49 -11.86
N LEU A 64 19.50 11.01 -11.25
CA LEU A 64 19.34 12.43 -10.90
C LEU A 64 19.27 12.65 -9.38
N GLY A 65 19.64 11.64 -8.58
CA GLY A 65 19.44 11.60 -7.14
C GLY A 65 18.20 10.79 -6.74
N VAL A 66 17.99 10.71 -5.42
CA VAL A 66 16.87 10.01 -4.79
C VAL A 66 15.79 11.03 -4.42
N LEU A 67 14.52 10.70 -4.68
CA LEU A 67 13.39 11.51 -4.24
C LEU A 67 13.22 11.35 -2.72
N GLU A 68 13.16 12.46 -1.99
CA GLU A 68 13.00 12.43 -0.55
C GLU A 68 11.57 12.05 -0.15
N TYR A 69 11.43 11.10 0.77
CA TYR A 69 10.16 10.68 1.38
C TYR A 69 10.23 10.75 2.90
N ARG A 70 9.06 10.85 3.52
CA ARG A 70 8.89 10.54 4.94
C ARG A 70 8.37 9.12 5.09
N SER A 71 8.95 8.38 6.02
CA SER A 71 8.48 7.04 6.37
C SER A 71 7.67 7.08 7.67
N VAL A 72 6.99 5.97 7.94
CA VAL A 72 6.32 5.70 9.22
C VAL A 72 6.72 4.30 9.68
N ARG A 73 6.80 4.10 10.99
CA ARG A 73 7.01 2.80 11.61
C ARG A 73 5.77 2.42 12.39
N PHE A 74 5.27 1.22 12.15
CA PHE A 74 4.15 0.67 12.90
C PHE A 74 4.68 -0.27 13.99
N GLU A 75 4.24 -0.04 15.22
CA GLU A 75 4.38 -0.99 16.32
C GLU A 75 2.98 -1.55 16.60
N THR A 76 2.83 -2.86 16.47
CA THR A 76 1.53 -3.54 16.58
C THR A 76 1.57 -4.47 17.77
N GLU A 77 0.58 -4.35 18.65
CA GLU A 77 0.42 -5.19 19.83
C GLU A 77 -0.99 -5.79 19.87
N VAL A 78 -1.10 -6.95 20.49
CA VAL A 78 -2.38 -7.60 20.79
C VAL A 78 -2.59 -7.49 22.29
N LEU A 79 -3.66 -6.83 22.70
CA LEU A 79 -4.01 -6.59 24.09
C LEU A 79 -5.20 -7.46 24.48
N ASP A 80 -5.18 -8.02 25.69
CA ASP A 80 -6.31 -8.78 26.26
C ASP A 80 -7.37 -7.80 26.82
N THR A 81 -8.00 -7.05 25.91
CA THR A 81 -9.10 -6.11 26.22
C THR A 81 -9.99 -5.93 25.00
N ASP A 82 -11.29 -5.81 25.24
CA ASP A 82 -12.28 -5.62 24.16
C ASP A 82 -12.21 -4.21 23.55
N ASN A 83 -11.72 -3.22 24.30
CA ASN A 83 -11.67 -1.83 23.86
C ASN A 83 -10.54 -1.07 24.55
N TYR A 84 -9.47 -0.78 23.80
CA TYR A 84 -8.32 -0.04 24.32
C TYR A 84 -8.58 1.47 24.49
N GLN A 85 -9.18 2.13 23.50
CA GLN A 85 -9.24 3.61 23.45
C GLN A 85 -10.57 4.22 22.96
N GLY A 86 -11.57 3.39 22.61
CA GLY A 86 -12.90 3.84 22.21
C GLY A 86 -13.01 4.51 20.84
N ASN A 87 -11.92 4.58 20.07
CA ASN A 87 -11.87 5.17 18.72
C ASN A 87 -10.88 4.42 17.82
N ALA A 88 -11.10 4.48 16.50
CA ALA A 88 -10.22 3.83 15.53
C ALA A 88 -8.85 4.53 15.39
N VAL A 89 -8.81 5.86 15.51
CA VAL A 89 -7.59 6.66 15.39
C VAL A 89 -7.57 7.71 16.51
N VAL A 90 -6.45 7.80 17.22
CA VAL A 90 -6.19 8.81 18.25
C VAL A 90 -4.85 9.47 17.93
N ASN A 91 -4.83 10.81 17.86
CA ASN A 91 -3.62 11.58 17.66
C ASN A 91 -3.06 12.00 19.03
N TYR A 92 -1.80 11.63 19.32
CA TYR A 92 -1.08 12.10 20.50
C TYR A 92 -0.24 13.32 20.11
N THR A 93 -0.68 14.51 20.51
CA THR A 93 -0.08 15.80 20.07
C THR A 93 0.70 16.53 21.16
N GLU A 94 0.90 15.88 22.30
CA GLU A 94 1.78 16.38 23.35
C GLU A 94 3.23 16.35 22.85
N ARG A 95 4.02 17.34 23.27
CA ARG A 95 5.43 17.51 22.87
C ARG A 95 6.37 16.96 23.93
#